data_AF-A0A1J5FE76-F1
#
_entry.id   AF-A0A1J5FE76-F1
#
_cell.length_a   1.000
_cell.length_b   1.000
_cell.length_c   1.000
_cell.angle_alpha   90.00
_cell.angle_beta   90.00
_cell.angle_gamma   90.00
#
_symmetry.space_group_name_H-M   'P 1'
#
loop_
_entity.id
_entity.type
_entity.pdbx_description
1 polymer ?
#
loop_
_entity_poly.entity_id
_entity_poly.type
_entity_poly.pdbx_seq_one_letter_code
_entity_poly.pdbx_strand_id
1 'polypeptide(L)'
;MGIPFKKFKMRRYFFVFFVIFFLTSTKITFAQSSYVLPYPSAMPGSISYKSHILSEELQKYWYFGNFGQFYYNLKQSDKYLVEAKTLFEYKQYLLGYNALLKSNEYFIKINPFLIKAKIEGKDISEKSKILDMASQKHVEILVQIEKNTPIEFVWTPEKSSATKLLLRKSIDDSISVRQKNI
;
A
#
# COMPACT_ATOMS: atom_id res chain seq x y z
N MET A 1 18.28 -30.23 68.89
CA MET A 1 18.28 -30.72 67.50
C MET A 1 17.54 -29.71 66.62
N GLY A 2 18.24 -28.97 65.77
CA GLY A 2 17.63 -28.01 64.85
C GLY A 2 18.44 -27.98 63.56
N ILE A 3 17.85 -28.46 62.46
CA ILE A 3 18.48 -28.52 61.14
C ILE A 3 18.23 -27.16 60.45
N PRO A 4 19.26 -26.35 60.15
CA PRO A 4 19.06 -25.07 59.49
C PRO A 4 18.68 -25.29 58.02
N PHE A 5 17.51 -24.75 57.67
CA PHE A 5 16.88 -24.90 56.37
C PHE A 5 17.69 -24.22 55.24
N LYS A 6 18.08 -25.05 54.27
CA LYS A 6 18.70 -24.74 52.97
C LYS A 6 17.71 -24.02 52.00
N LYS A 7 16.98 -23.00 52.46
CA LYS A 7 15.87 -22.35 51.71
C LYS A 7 16.30 -21.36 50.61
N PHE A 8 17.55 -20.90 50.61
CA PHE A 8 17.98 -19.84 49.67
C PHE A 8 18.39 -20.34 48.27
N LYS A 9 18.79 -21.60 48.12
CA LYS A 9 19.27 -22.14 46.83
C LYS A 9 18.13 -22.37 45.82
N MET A 10 16.94 -22.76 46.28
CA MET A 10 15.81 -23.13 45.40
C MET A 10 15.27 -21.94 44.59
N ARG A 11 15.28 -20.73 45.18
CA ARG A 11 14.80 -19.49 44.52
C ARG A 11 15.68 -19.07 43.33
N ARG A 12 16.99 -19.34 43.38
CA ARG A 12 17.92 -19.09 42.27
C ARG A 12 17.67 -20.05 41.10
N TYR A 13 17.46 -21.33 41.36
CA TYR A 13 17.16 -22.30 40.31
C TYR A 13 15.81 -22.03 39.63
N PHE A 14 14.80 -21.61 40.41
CA PHE A 14 13.51 -21.22 39.85
C PHE A 14 13.62 -19.99 38.94
N PHE A 15 14.41 -18.99 39.34
CA PHE A 15 14.63 -17.79 38.52
C PHE A 15 15.40 -18.13 37.23
N VAL A 16 16.45 -18.96 37.32
CA VAL A 16 17.20 -19.43 36.14
C VAL A 16 16.30 -20.24 35.20
N PHE A 17 15.47 -21.14 35.74
CA PHE A 17 14.49 -21.89 34.96
C PHE A 17 13.50 -20.96 34.25
N PHE A 18 12.99 -19.95 34.95
CA PHE A 18 12.05 -18.99 34.37
C PHE A 18 12.68 -18.15 33.25
N VAL A 19 13.93 -17.72 33.42
CA VAL A 19 14.69 -17.00 32.37
C VAL A 19 14.95 -17.89 31.16
N ILE A 20 15.39 -19.13 31.36
CA ILE A 20 15.60 -20.08 30.27
C ILE A 20 14.28 -20.36 29.54
N PHE A 21 13.20 -20.62 30.28
CA PHE A 21 11.88 -20.86 29.72
C PHE A 21 11.38 -19.67 28.88
N PHE A 22 11.60 -18.44 29.34
CA PHE A 22 11.22 -17.23 28.61
C PHE A 22 12.04 -17.06 27.33
N LEU A 23 13.36 -17.30 27.39
CA LEU A 23 14.25 -17.21 26.24
C LEU A 23 14.01 -18.30 25.18
N THR A 24 13.56 -19.50 25.59
CA THR A 24 13.25 -20.58 24.64
C THR A 24 11.83 -20.50 24.08
N SER A 25 10.93 -19.77 24.73
CA SER A 25 9.53 -19.65 24.30
C SER A 25 9.32 -18.54 23.26
N THR A 26 10.29 -17.64 23.07
CA THR A 26 10.21 -16.64 22.00
C THR A 26 10.49 -17.29 20.66
N LYS A 27 9.44 -17.82 20.02
CA LYS A 27 9.49 -18.11 18.58
C LYS A 27 9.66 -16.77 17.86
N ILE A 28 10.76 -16.61 17.13
CA ILE A 28 10.95 -15.47 16.24
C ILE A 28 9.96 -15.66 15.08
N THR A 29 8.74 -15.18 15.24
CA THR A 29 7.83 -14.99 14.11
C THR A 29 8.38 -13.82 13.33
N PHE A 30 9.13 -14.09 12.26
CA PHE A 30 9.39 -13.10 11.23
C PHE A 30 8.04 -12.73 10.64
N ALA A 31 7.47 -11.60 11.08
CA ALA A 31 6.38 -10.98 10.38
C ALA A 31 6.90 -10.61 8.99
N GLN A 32 6.61 -11.43 7.98
CA GLN A 32 6.71 -11.02 6.59
C GLN A 32 5.83 -9.77 6.49
N SER A 33 6.47 -8.62 6.37
CA SER A 33 5.79 -7.33 6.44
C SER A 33 4.68 -7.29 5.41
N SER A 34 3.43 -7.40 5.86
CA SER A 34 2.27 -7.11 5.05
C SER A 34 2.39 -5.63 4.67
N TYR A 35 2.76 -5.32 3.43
CA TYR A 35 2.76 -3.94 2.96
C TYR A 35 1.40 -3.31 3.28
N VAL A 36 1.40 -2.24 4.07
CA VAL A 36 0.17 -1.63 4.56
C VAL A 36 -0.14 -0.41 3.70
N LEU A 37 -1.31 -0.44 3.07
CA LEU A 37 -1.84 0.71 2.35
C LEU A 37 -2.31 1.79 3.33
N PRO A 38 -2.20 3.08 2.97
CA PRO A 38 -2.64 4.17 3.83
C PRO A 38 -4.15 4.15 4.06
N TYR A 39 -4.60 4.80 5.13
CA TYR A 39 -6.03 5.06 5.33
C TYR A 39 -6.55 6.02 4.23
N PRO A 40 -7.80 5.89 3.76
CA PRO A 40 -8.38 6.82 2.79
C PRO A 40 -8.24 8.28 3.25
N SER A 41 -7.74 9.13 2.35
CA SER A 41 -7.65 10.58 2.56
C SER A 41 -9.00 11.27 2.31
N ALA A 42 -9.00 12.60 2.24
CA ALA A 42 -10.16 13.37 1.80
C ALA A 42 -10.66 12.86 0.44
N MET A 43 -11.97 12.59 0.34
CA MET A 43 -12.60 12.05 -0.85
C MET A 43 -12.97 13.14 -1.86
N PRO A 44 -13.05 12.81 -3.17
CA PRO A 44 -13.58 13.71 -4.17
C PRO A 44 -14.98 14.23 -3.80
N GLY A 45 -15.19 15.55 -3.92
CA GLY A 45 -16.47 16.21 -3.64
C GLY A 45 -16.49 17.10 -2.40
N SER A 46 -15.51 17.00 -1.49
CA SER A 46 -15.35 17.96 -0.39
C SER A 46 -14.60 19.23 -0.81
N ILE A 47 -14.81 20.34 -0.10
CA ILE A 47 -14.03 21.58 -0.30
C ILE A 47 -12.54 21.33 0.03
N SER A 48 -12.28 20.58 1.11
CA SER A 48 -10.92 20.23 1.55
C SER A 48 -10.14 19.42 0.51
N TYR A 49 -10.82 18.65 -0.35
CA TYR A 49 -10.19 17.86 -1.40
C TYR A 49 -9.43 18.74 -2.41
N LYS A 50 -9.97 19.91 -2.78
CA LYS A 50 -9.29 20.82 -3.72
C LYS A 50 -7.98 21.36 -3.15
N SER A 51 -8.01 21.77 -1.88
CA SER A 51 -6.81 22.21 -1.15
C SER A 51 -5.79 21.08 -1.02
N HIS A 52 -6.27 19.84 -0.82
CA HIS A 52 -5.41 18.66 -0.75
C HIS A 52 -4.69 18.38 -2.07
N ILE A 53 -5.39 18.45 -3.22
CA ILE A 53 -4.79 18.30 -4.55
C ILE A 53 -3.68 19.34 -4.77
N LEU A 54 -3.93 20.61 -4.43
CA LEU A 54 -2.91 21.65 -4.58
C LEU A 54 -1.68 21.34 -3.71
N SER A 55 -1.90 20.91 -2.47
CA SER A 55 -0.81 20.50 -1.58
C SER A 55 -0.01 19.32 -2.15
N GLU A 56 -0.64 18.36 -2.83
CA GLU A 56 0.03 17.23 -3.47
C GLU A 56 0.92 17.64 -4.65
N GLU A 57 0.45 18.58 -5.47
CA GLU A 57 1.26 19.11 -6.57
C GLU A 57 2.47 19.86 -6.05
N LEU A 58 2.30 20.65 -4.99
CA LEU A 58 3.41 21.31 -4.33
C LEU A 58 4.39 20.30 -3.71
N GLN A 59 3.87 19.24 -3.06
CA GLN A 59 4.69 18.17 -2.49
C GLN A 59 5.61 17.53 -3.54
N LYS A 60 5.20 17.39 -4.79
CA LYS A 60 6.04 16.83 -5.86
C LYS A 60 7.43 17.47 -5.95
N TYR A 61 7.51 18.78 -5.72
CA TYR A 61 8.76 19.54 -5.78
C TYR A 61 9.67 19.31 -4.56
N TRP A 62 9.11 18.88 -3.42
CA TRP A 62 9.88 18.50 -2.24
C TRP A 62 10.52 17.11 -2.36
N TYR A 63 9.98 16.22 -3.19
CA TYR A 63 10.54 14.88 -3.43
C TYR A 63 11.59 14.92 -4.55
N PHE A 64 12.76 15.50 -4.27
CA PHE A 64 13.84 15.60 -5.24
C PHE A 64 14.64 14.29 -5.40
N GLY A 65 15.25 14.11 -6.57
CA GLY A 65 16.07 12.95 -6.91
C GLY A 65 15.29 11.66 -7.18
N ASN A 66 16.00 10.62 -7.65
CA ASN A 66 15.36 9.37 -8.08
C ASN A 66 14.63 8.63 -6.96
N PHE A 67 15.22 8.54 -5.75
CA PHE A 67 14.52 7.92 -4.62
C PHE A 67 13.38 8.77 -4.07
N GLY A 68 13.51 10.09 -4.05
CA GLY A 68 12.40 10.98 -3.70
C GLY A 68 11.22 10.75 -4.65
N GLN A 69 11.48 10.77 -5.95
CA GLN A 69 10.45 10.50 -6.95
C GLN A 69 9.89 9.07 -6.86
N PHE A 70 10.70 8.05 -6.54
CA PHE A 70 10.22 6.70 -6.25
C PHE A 70 9.16 6.72 -5.13
N TYR A 71 9.49 7.28 -3.97
CA TYR A 71 8.58 7.32 -2.82
C TYR A 71 7.34 8.18 -3.07
N TYR A 72 7.49 9.30 -3.78
CA TYR A 72 6.37 10.14 -4.16
C TYR A 72 5.37 9.37 -5.03
N ASN A 73 5.84 8.76 -6.12
CA ASN A 73 4.99 8.03 -7.05
C ASN A 73 4.35 6.81 -6.39
N LEU A 74 5.08 6.07 -5.54
CA LEU A 74 4.52 4.96 -4.77
C LEU A 74 3.41 5.44 -3.82
N LYS A 75 3.66 6.49 -3.02
CA LYS A 75 2.69 7.07 -2.10
C LYS A 75 1.42 7.53 -2.80
N GLN A 76 1.55 8.21 -3.95
CA GLN A 76 0.39 8.66 -4.72
C GLN A 76 -0.37 7.47 -5.30
N SER A 77 0.33 6.47 -5.82
CA SER A 77 -0.31 5.26 -6.34
C SER A 77 -1.12 4.52 -5.27
N ASP A 78 -0.55 4.33 -4.07
CA ASP A 78 -1.21 3.73 -2.92
C ASP A 78 -2.47 4.51 -2.52
N LYS A 79 -2.33 5.84 -2.37
CA LYS A 79 -3.42 6.73 -1.98
C LYS A 79 -4.60 6.61 -2.96
N TYR A 80 -4.33 6.77 -4.25
CA TYR A 80 -5.38 6.72 -5.27
C TYR A 80 -5.97 5.31 -5.45
N LEU A 81 -5.23 4.24 -5.15
CA LEU A 81 -5.79 2.89 -5.15
C LEU A 81 -6.79 2.69 -4.00
N VAL A 82 -6.45 3.18 -2.79
CA VAL A 82 -7.34 3.13 -1.63
C VAL A 82 -8.58 3.99 -1.85
N GLU A 83 -8.41 5.16 -2.45
CA GLU A 83 -9.51 6.03 -2.87
C GLU A 83 -10.41 5.30 -3.88
N ALA A 84 -9.84 4.70 -4.92
CA ALA A 84 -10.57 3.91 -5.90
C ALA A 84 -11.36 2.79 -5.23
N LYS A 85 -10.71 1.98 -4.38
CA LYS A 85 -11.36 0.92 -3.60
C LYS A 85 -12.61 1.43 -2.86
N THR A 86 -12.43 2.50 -2.11
CA THR A 86 -13.51 3.08 -1.29
C THR A 86 -14.66 3.58 -2.16
N LEU A 87 -14.36 4.24 -3.28
CA LEU A 87 -15.37 4.75 -4.21
C LEU A 87 -16.13 3.62 -4.91
N PHE A 88 -15.45 2.52 -5.27
CA PHE A 88 -16.10 1.31 -5.81
C PHE A 88 -17.03 0.67 -4.78
N GLU A 89 -16.61 0.58 -3.51
CA GLU A 89 -17.44 0.09 -2.40
C GLU A 89 -18.71 0.95 -2.21
N TYR A 90 -18.60 2.26 -2.40
CA TYR A 90 -19.74 3.18 -2.38
C TYR A 90 -20.51 3.29 -3.71
N LYS A 91 -20.20 2.45 -4.70
CA LYS A 91 -20.82 2.42 -6.03
C LYS A 91 -20.67 3.74 -6.80
N GLN A 92 -19.70 4.58 -6.44
CA GLN A 92 -19.36 5.81 -7.15
C GLN A 92 -18.42 5.51 -8.32
N TYR A 93 -18.90 4.71 -9.28
CA TYR A 93 -18.08 4.07 -10.31
C TYR A 93 -17.26 5.04 -11.17
N LEU A 94 -17.81 6.19 -11.55
CA LEU A 94 -17.08 7.20 -12.33
C LEU A 94 -15.88 7.75 -11.57
N LEU A 95 -16.07 8.08 -10.29
CA LEU A 95 -15.00 8.61 -9.44
C LEU A 95 -13.96 7.52 -9.14
N GLY A 96 -14.42 6.30 -8.82
CA GLY A 96 -13.53 5.15 -8.59
C GLY A 96 -12.69 4.80 -9.81
N TYR A 97 -13.29 4.82 -11.00
CA TYR A 97 -12.58 4.65 -12.27
C TYR A 97 -11.49 5.72 -12.47
N ASN A 98 -11.82 7.00 -12.24
CA ASN A 98 -10.85 8.08 -12.38
C ASN A 98 -9.70 7.98 -11.36
N ALA A 99 -10.00 7.63 -10.10
CA ALA A 99 -8.98 7.40 -9.08
C ALA A 99 -8.08 6.21 -9.44
N LEU A 100 -8.65 5.12 -10.00
CA LEU A 100 -7.89 3.97 -10.46
C LEU A 100 -6.91 4.34 -11.59
N LEU A 101 -7.36 5.13 -12.57
CA LEU A 101 -6.50 5.63 -13.64
C LEU A 101 -5.33 6.47 -13.10
N LYS A 102 -5.59 7.36 -12.13
CA LYS A 102 -4.52 8.12 -11.47
C LYS A 102 -3.55 7.22 -10.73
N SER A 103 -4.05 6.21 -10.01
CA SER A 103 -3.19 5.23 -9.35
C SER A 103 -2.25 4.53 -10.34
N ASN A 104 -2.76 4.13 -11.51
CA ASN A 104 -1.97 3.54 -12.60
C ASN A 104 -0.90 4.50 -13.11
N GLU A 105 -1.25 5.76 -13.35
CA GLU A 105 -0.34 6.77 -13.87
C GLU A 105 0.88 6.94 -12.95
N TYR A 106 0.65 7.01 -11.64
CA TYR A 106 1.73 7.10 -10.66
C TYR A 106 2.53 5.80 -10.57
N PHE A 107 1.86 4.64 -10.60
CA PHE A 107 2.54 3.34 -10.50
C PHE A 107 3.55 3.13 -11.64
N ILE A 108 3.17 3.44 -12.88
CA ILE A 108 4.01 3.28 -14.07
C ILE A 108 5.29 4.12 -13.98
N LYS A 109 5.25 5.26 -13.30
CA LYS A 109 6.39 6.16 -13.14
C LYS A 109 7.43 5.66 -12.13
N ILE A 110 7.09 4.69 -11.28
CA ILE A 110 7.98 4.23 -10.19
C ILE A 110 9.24 3.57 -10.74
N ASN A 111 9.10 2.55 -11.60
CA ASN A 111 10.22 1.75 -12.10
C ASN A 111 11.28 2.56 -12.88
N PRO A 112 10.91 3.52 -13.77
CA PRO A 112 11.87 4.41 -14.41
C PRO A 112 12.81 5.13 -13.43
N PHE A 113 12.35 5.53 -12.25
CA PHE A 113 13.21 6.17 -11.25
C PHE A 113 14.14 5.19 -10.54
N LEU A 114 13.72 3.94 -10.30
CA LEU A 114 14.63 2.89 -9.81
C LEU A 114 15.73 2.57 -10.81
N ILE A 115 15.38 2.45 -12.10
CA ILE A 115 16.35 2.21 -13.17
C ILE A 115 17.38 3.34 -13.22
N LYS A 116 16.93 4.61 -13.18
CA LYS A 116 17.84 5.77 -13.13
C LYS A 116 18.75 5.74 -11.90
N ALA A 117 18.20 5.43 -10.72
CA ALA A 117 19.01 5.31 -9.50
C ALA A 117 20.08 4.21 -9.63
N LYS A 118 19.73 3.08 -10.24
CA LYS A 118 20.67 1.98 -10.52
C LYS A 118 21.79 2.40 -11.47
N ILE A 119 21.46 3.12 -12.54
CA ILE A 119 22.44 3.67 -13.50
C ILE A 119 23.39 4.65 -12.81
N GLU A 120 22.89 5.45 -11.86
CA GLU A 120 23.70 6.35 -11.01
C GLU A 120 24.54 5.61 -9.95
N GLY A 121 24.57 4.27 -9.95
CA GLY A 121 25.34 3.46 -9.02
C GLY A 121 24.76 3.38 -7.60
N LYS A 122 23.49 3.74 -7.41
CA LYS A 122 22.81 3.63 -6.10
C LYS A 122 22.29 2.22 -5.88
N ASP A 123 22.33 1.74 -4.64
CA ASP A 123 21.72 0.47 -4.26
C ASP A 123 20.18 0.58 -4.25
N ILE A 124 19.54 -0.25 -5.09
CA ILE A 124 18.08 -0.29 -5.24
C ILE A 124 17.43 -1.49 -4.57
N SER A 125 18.20 -2.36 -3.90
CA SER A 125 17.73 -3.67 -3.43
C SER A 125 16.53 -3.55 -2.50
N GLU A 126 16.61 -2.67 -1.50
CA GLU A 126 15.53 -2.41 -0.56
C GLU A 126 14.28 -1.83 -1.26
N LYS A 127 14.47 -0.86 -2.16
CA LYS A 127 13.35 -0.18 -2.82
C LYS A 127 12.66 -1.08 -3.85
N SER A 128 13.41 -1.98 -4.48
CA SER A 128 12.86 -3.02 -5.36
C SER A 128 12.02 -4.00 -4.55
N LYS A 129 12.48 -4.43 -3.37
CA LYS A 129 11.70 -5.26 -2.45
C LYS A 129 10.42 -4.55 -1.99
N ILE A 130 10.49 -3.26 -1.68
CA ILE A 130 9.30 -2.45 -1.33
C ILE A 130 8.30 -2.42 -2.50
N LEU A 131 8.78 -2.20 -3.73
CA LEU A 131 7.92 -2.17 -4.91
C LEU A 131 7.26 -3.52 -5.20
N ASP A 132 7.98 -4.63 -5.03
CA ASP A 132 7.40 -5.98 -5.17
C ASP A 132 6.28 -6.22 -4.16
N MET A 133 6.54 -5.94 -2.87
CA MET A 133 5.52 -6.06 -1.82
C MET A 133 4.31 -5.15 -2.07
N ALA A 134 4.54 -3.92 -2.56
CA ALA A 134 3.48 -3.01 -2.95
C ALA A 134 2.67 -3.54 -4.14
N SER A 135 3.33 -4.05 -5.18
CA SER A 135 2.71 -4.65 -6.36
C SER A 135 1.77 -5.79 -5.98
N GLN A 136 2.24 -6.70 -5.13
CA GLN A 136 1.45 -7.83 -4.63
C GLN A 136 0.22 -7.34 -3.85
N LYS A 137 0.39 -6.35 -2.95
CA LYS A 137 -0.73 -5.80 -2.19
C LYS A 137 -1.73 -5.06 -3.08
N HIS A 138 -1.25 -4.34 -4.09
CA HIS A 138 -2.11 -3.66 -5.07
C HIS A 138 -2.96 -4.66 -5.85
N VAL A 139 -2.36 -5.75 -6.34
CA VAL A 139 -3.08 -6.82 -7.04
C VAL A 139 -4.15 -7.43 -6.13
N GLU A 140 -3.83 -7.70 -4.86
CA GLU A 140 -4.81 -8.20 -3.89
C GLU A 140 -6.04 -7.28 -3.78
N ILE A 141 -5.81 -5.96 -3.66
CA ILE A 141 -6.90 -4.98 -3.59
C ILE A 141 -7.66 -4.89 -4.92
N LEU A 142 -6.96 -4.90 -6.05
CA LEU A 142 -7.60 -4.85 -7.37
C LEU A 142 -8.51 -6.04 -7.60
N VAL A 143 -8.10 -7.26 -7.20
CA VAL A 143 -8.94 -8.46 -7.23
C VAL A 143 -10.16 -8.32 -6.31
N GLN A 144 -10.04 -7.65 -5.16
CA GLN A 144 -11.21 -7.35 -4.31
C GLN A 144 -12.18 -6.38 -4.99
N ILE A 145 -11.68 -5.33 -5.63
CA ILE A 145 -12.50 -4.38 -6.41
C ILE A 145 -13.21 -5.12 -7.55
N GLU A 146 -12.48 -5.97 -8.26
CA GLU A 146 -12.95 -6.78 -9.39
C GLU A 146 -14.17 -7.65 -9.03
N LYS A 147 -14.17 -8.26 -7.83
CA LYS A 147 -15.27 -9.12 -7.35
C LYS A 147 -16.55 -8.34 -7.06
N ASN A 148 -16.41 -7.09 -6.64
CA ASN A 148 -17.52 -6.25 -6.15
C ASN A 148 -18.00 -5.22 -7.18
N THR A 149 -17.44 -5.22 -8.39
CA THR A 149 -17.71 -4.22 -9.43
C THR A 149 -18.37 -4.85 -10.64
N PRO A 150 -19.42 -4.24 -11.24
CA PRO A 150 -20.02 -4.74 -12.47
C PRO A 150 -19.03 -4.66 -13.64
N ILE A 151 -19.25 -5.48 -14.68
CA ILE A 151 -18.35 -5.53 -15.85
C ILE A 151 -18.30 -4.18 -16.57
N GLU A 152 -19.48 -3.58 -16.75
CA GLU A 152 -19.66 -2.29 -17.40
C GLU A 152 -20.64 -1.44 -16.57
N PHE A 153 -20.53 -0.12 -16.71
CA PHE A 153 -21.46 0.82 -16.11
C PHE A 153 -21.76 1.96 -17.08
N VAL A 154 -23.03 2.24 -17.31
CA VAL A 154 -23.45 3.40 -18.11
C VAL A 154 -23.77 4.53 -17.14
N TRP A 155 -22.91 5.54 -17.11
CA TRP A 155 -23.13 6.74 -16.31
C TRP A 155 -23.92 7.75 -17.15
N THR A 156 -25.08 8.18 -16.65
CA THR A 156 -25.93 9.17 -17.33
C THR A 156 -26.00 10.44 -16.50
N PRO A 157 -25.30 11.52 -16.90
CA PRO A 157 -25.42 12.82 -16.25
C PRO A 157 -26.74 13.52 -16.58
N GLU A 158 -27.14 14.47 -15.73
CA GLU A 158 -28.39 15.24 -15.94
C GLU A 158 -28.37 16.11 -17.20
N LYS A 159 -27.18 16.56 -17.64
CA LYS A 159 -27.03 17.59 -18.68
C LYS A 159 -26.04 17.22 -19.80
N SER A 160 -25.62 15.96 -19.89
CA SER A 160 -24.70 15.52 -20.94
C SER A 160 -25.00 14.10 -21.41
N SER A 161 -24.29 13.66 -22.46
CA SER A 161 -24.43 12.31 -23.00
C SER A 161 -23.96 11.25 -22.00
N ALA A 162 -24.57 10.07 -22.08
CA ALA A 162 -24.18 8.95 -21.26
C ALA A 162 -22.75 8.48 -21.61
N THR A 163 -21.97 8.16 -20.58
CA THR A 163 -20.61 7.63 -20.70
C THR A 163 -20.61 6.16 -20.31
N LYS A 164 -20.19 5.28 -21.23
CA LYS A 164 -19.99 3.86 -20.94
C LYS A 164 -18.60 3.64 -20.33
N LEU A 165 -18.56 3.12 -19.11
CA LEU A 165 -17.34 2.75 -18.40
C LEU A 165 -17.11 1.24 -18.50
N LEU A 166 -15.96 0.84 -19.06
CA LEU A 166 -15.51 -0.55 -19.14
C LEU A 166 -14.72 -0.91 -17.87
N LEU A 167 -15.44 -1.09 -16.76
CA LEU A 167 -14.83 -1.21 -15.43
C LEU A 167 -13.94 -2.45 -15.29
N ARG A 168 -14.42 -3.64 -15.73
CA ARG A 168 -13.62 -4.88 -15.67
C ARG A 168 -12.32 -4.71 -16.43
N LYS A 169 -12.39 -4.25 -17.69
CA LYS A 169 -11.21 -4.00 -18.53
C LYS A 169 -10.21 -3.07 -17.84
N SER A 170 -10.68 -1.98 -17.23
CA SER A 170 -9.81 -1.05 -16.51
C SER A 170 -9.12 -1.69 -15.31
N ILE A 171 -9.80 -2.58 -14.59
CA ILE A 171 -9.22 -3.29 -13.44
C ILE A 171 -8.20 -4.33 -13.92
N ASP A 172 -8.49 -5.06 -15.00
CA ASP A 172 -7.56 -6.02 -15.61
C ASP A 172 -6.29 -5.34 -16.14
N ASP A 173 -6.45 -4.18 -16.79
CA ASP A 173 -5.34 -3.35 -17.23
C ASP A 173 -4.51 -2.86 -16.04
N SER A 174 -5.18 -2.43 -14.94
CA SER A 174 -4.51 -2.05 -13.69
C SER A 174 -3.72 -3.19 -13.06
N ILE A 175 -4.26 -4.41 -13.03
CA ILE A 175 -3.58 -5.61 -12.52
C ILE A 175 -2.34 -5.90 -13.36
N SER A 176 -2.50 -5.87 -14.68
CA SER A 176 -1.41 -6.11 -15.63
C SER A 176 -0.25 -5.12 -15.45
N VAL A 177 -0.55 -3.86 -15.16
CA VAL A 177 0.46 -2.83 -14.85
C VAL A 177 1.29 -3.18 -13.61
N ARG A 178 0.70 -3.80 -12.59
CA ARG A 178 1.42 -4.19 -11.35
C ARG A 178 2.23 -5.45 -11.57
N GLN A 179 1.67 -6.43 -12.27
CA GLN A 179 2.34 -7.70 -12.53
C GLN A 179 3.58 -7.57 -13.41
N LYS A 180 3.64 -6.57 -14.30
CA LYS A 180 4.87 -6.28 -15.08
C LYS A 180 6.09 -5.89 -14.25
N ASN A 181 5.89 -5.51 -12.98
CA ASN A 181 6.96 -5.06 -12.08
C ASN A 181 7.31 -6.10 -10.99
N ILE A 182 6.65 -7.26 -11.02
CA ILE A 182 7.01 -8.47 -10.26
C ILE A 182 7.95 -9.30 -11.12
#